data_AF-A0A2J5HYJ0-F1
#
_entry.id   AF-A0A2J5HYJ0-F1
#
_cell.length_a   1.000
_cell.length_b   1.000
_cell.length_c   1.000
_cell.angle_alpha   90.00
_cell.angle_beta   90.00
_cell.angle_gamma   90.00
#
_symmetry.space_group_name_H-M   'P 1'
#
loop_
_entity.id
_entity.type
_entity.pdbx_description
1 polymer ?
#
loop_
_entity_poly.entity_id
_entity_poly.type
_entity_poly.pdbx_seq_one_letter_code
_entity_poly.pdbx_strand_id
1 'polypeptide(L)'
;MHLNLFYPLLTSLIATTAAHPNPNPTSLTARDSLRPRYWDLRFQKPPCTRNDTANPSLTLYHRSGTTATTCTSLLTDDGPDGTPIDLEAVDSISWKSPDASRRYDLCLFRDGECGDPRGVVAVRGGWEVCYPFEEGWVGWRVVEGGGGCF
;
A
#
# COMPACT_ATOMS: atom_id res chain seq x y z
N MET A 1 -33.30 -54.13 -66.01
CA MET A 1 -34.23 -53.48 -65.05
C MET A 1 -33.56 -53.59 -63.67
N HIS A 2 -32.84 -52.56 -63.21
CA HIS A 2 -33.30 -51.53 -62.24
C HIS A 2 -33.97 -52.17 -61.00
N LEU A 3 -33.59 -51.95 -59.74
CA LEU A 3 -33.02 -50.83 -58.96
C LEU A 3 -32.17 -51.43 -57.80
N ASN A 4 -30.97 -50.97 -57.45
CA ASN A 4 -30.62 -49.82 -56.60
C ASN A 4 -31.45 -49.62 -55.32
N LEU A 5 -30.86 -49.88 -54.15
CA LEU A 5 -31.16 -49.13 -52.93
C LEU A 5 -29.92 -49.08 -52.03
N PHE A 6 -29.40 -47.86 -51.93
CA PHE A 6 -28.31 -47.38 -51.08
C PHE A 6 -28.77 -47.27 -49.62
N TYR A 7 -27.90 -47.59 -48.67
CA TYR A 7 -27.93 -47.02 -47.32
C TYR A 7 -26.50 -46.64 -46.91
N PRO A 8 -26.21 -45.37 -46.57
CA PRO A 8 -24.86 -44.91 -46.27
C PRO A 8 -24.44 -45.28 -44.84
N LEU A 9 -23.19 -45.74 -44.71
CA LEU A 9 -22.48 -45.86 -43.44
C LEU A 9 -22.36 -44.48 -42.78
N LEU A 10 -22.83 -44.37 -41.54
CA LEU A 10 -22.63 -43.22 -40.67
C LEU A 10 -21.19 -43.28 -40.13
N THR A 11 -20.29 -42.46 -40.66
CA THR A 11 -18.94 -42.25 -40.11
C THR A 11 -18.99 -41.26 -38.96
N SER A 12 -18.80 -41.75 -37.73
CA SER A 12 -18.63 -40.91 -36.54
C SER A 12 -17.30 -40.13 -36.64
N LEU A 13 -17.38 -38.81 -36.79
CA LEU A 13 -16.23 -37.92 -36.57
C LEU A 13 -15.85 -37.98 -35.08
N ILE A 14 -14.71 -38.58 -34.76
CA ILE A 14 -14.09 -38.42 -33.45
C ILE A 14 -13.40 -37.05 -33.46
N ALA A 15 -14.01 -36.06 -32.82
CA ALA A 15 -13.37 -34.79 -32.56
C ALA A 15 -12.24 -35.02 -31.54
N THR A 16 -11.00 -34.97 -31.98
CA THR A 16 -9.83 -34.85 -31.11
C THR A 16 -9.92 -33.51 -30.38
N THR A 17 -10.34 -33.51 -29.13
CA THR A 17 -10.14 -32.36 -28.25
C THR A 17 -8.63 -32.25 -28.00
N ALA A 18 -7.98 -31.37 -28.75
CA ALA A 18 -6.64 -30.90 -28.38
C ALA A 18 -6.72 -30.36 -26.96
N ALA A 19 -6.06 -31.04 -26.01
CA ALA A 19 -5.81 -30.49 -24.69
C ALA A 19 -5.03 -29.18 -24.90
N HIS A 20 -5.71 -28.06 -24.74
CA HIS A 20 -5.04 -26.78 -24.68
C HIS A 20 -4.08 -26.85 -23.48
N PRO A 21 -2.78 -26.58 -23.65
CA PRO A 21 -1.91 -26.37 -22.51
C PRO A 21 -2.54 -25.22 -21.73
N ASN A 22 -3.02 -25.51 -20.51
CA ASN A 22 -3.44 -24.49 -19.57
C ASN A 22 -2.23 -23.58 -19.40
N PRO A 23 -2.22 -22.34 -19.94
CA PRO A 23 -1.15 -21.43 -19.63
C PRO A 23 -1.37 -21.13 -18.15
N ASN A 24 -0.54 -21.73 -17.32
CA ASN A 24 -0.30 -21.26 -15.96
C ASN A 24 -0.33 -19.72 -16.03
N PRO A 25 -1.24 -19.03 -15.34
CA PRO A 25 -1.36 -17.59 -15.52
C PRO A 25 -0.05 -16.95 -15.08
N THR A 26 0.75 -16.63 -16.11
CA THR A 26 1.33 -15.34 -16.43
C THR A 26 1.58 -14.49 -15.19
N SER A 27 2.88 -14.24 -14.91
CA SER A 27 3.40 -12.96 -14.42
C SER A 27 2.46 -12.20 -13.47
N LEU A 28 2.76 -12.21 -12.17
CA LEU A 28 2.25 -11.25 -11.17
C LEU A 28 1.83 -9.95 -11.85
N THR A 29 0.52 -9.73 -11.98
CA THR A 29 0.01 -8.54 -12.68
C THR A 29 0.19 -7.32 -11.78
N ALA A 30 0.22 -6.11 -12.35
CA ALA A 30 0.17 -4.87 -11.55
C ALA A 30 -1.08 -4.77 -10.64
N ARG A 31 -2.10 -5.61 -10.86
CA ARG A 31 -3.24 -5.79 -9.94
C ARG A 31 -2.93 -6.70 -8.77
N ASP A 32 -2.06 -7.69 -8.96
CA ASP A 32 -1.57 -8.49 -7.86
C ASP A 32 -0.80 -7.61 -6.87
N SER A 33 0.11 -6.71 -7.28
CA SER A 33 0.79 -5.75 -6.39
C SER A 33 -0.15 -4.81 -5.60
N LEU A 34 -1.45 -4.85 -5.88
CA LEU A 34 -2.53 -4.10 -5.22
C LEU A 34 -3.49 -4.96 -4.38
N ARG A 35 -3.17 -6.24 -4.09
CA ARG A 35 -3.70 -6.90 -2.87
C ARG A 35 -3.48 -5.97 -1.66
N PRO A 36 -4.17 -6.07 -0.52
CA PRO A 36 -3.91 -5.18 0.63
C PRO A 36 -2.46 -5.38 1.09
N ARG A 37 -1.49 -4.64 0.52
CA ARG A 37 -0.11 -5.14 0.45
C ARG A 37 0.84 -4.45 1.39
N TYR A 38 0.69 -3.16 1.67
CA TYR A 38 1.53 -2.43 2.62
C TYR A 38 0.71 -1.26 3.17
N TRP A 39 1.00 -0.84 4.39
CA TRP A 39 0.68 0.53 4.78
C TRP A 39 1.61 1.51 4.05
N ASP A 40 1.19 2.76 3.89
CA ASP A 40 1.91 3.83 3.18
C ASP A 40 1.87 5.11 4.03
N LEU A 41 3.05 5.57 4.45
CA LEU A 41 3.29 6.84 5.16
C LEU A 41 4.01 7.80 4.21
N ARG A 42 3.49 9.02 4.08
CA ARG A 42 4.16 10.10 3.34
C ARG A 42 4.16 11.39 4.12
N PHE A 43 5.26 12.13 4.03
CA PHE A 43 5.33 13.55 4.39
C PHE A 43 5.42 14.40 3.14
N GLN A 44 4.65 15.48 3.08
CA GLN A 44 4.39 16.20 1.83
C GLN A 44 4.38 17.71 2.00
N LYS A 45 4.70 18.41 0.90
CA LYS A 45 4.60 19.87 0.72
C LYS A 45 4.07 20.23 -0.68
N PRO A 46 3.26 21.29 -0.88
CA PRO A 46 2.50 22.07 0.11
C PRO A 46 1.44 21.19 0.81
N PRO A 47 0.54 21.69 1.69
CA PRO A 47 -0.43 20.84 2.38
C PRO A 47 -1.22 20.04 1.34
N CYS A 48 -1.28 18.72 1.49
CA CYS A 48 -2.06 17.95 0.54
C CYS A 48 -3.54 18.36 0.66
N THR A 49 -4.26 18.34 -0.46
CA THR A 49 -5.72 18.56 -0.42
C THR A 49 -6.42 17.22 -0.44
N ARG A 50 -7.61 17.12 0.18
CA ARG A 50 -8.39 15.88 0.25
C ARG A 50 -8.69 15.27 -1.14
N ASN A 51 -8.71 16.11 -2.17
CA ASN A 51 -9.02 15.72 -3.54
C ASN A 51 -7.77 15.56 -4.42
N ASP A 52 -6.57 15.90 -3.94
CA ASP A 52 -5.35 15.66 -4.67
C ASP A 52 -4.92 14.21 -4.54
N THR A 53 -4.88 13.53 -5.68
CA THR A 53 -4.09 12.31 -5.84
C THR A 53 -2.67 12.60 -5.39
N ALA A 54 -2.13 11.75 -4.49
CA ALA A 54 -0.80 11.88 -3.95
C ALA A 54 0.25 12.12 -5.05
N ASN A 55 0.68 13.36 -5.22
CA ASN A 55 1.68 13.72 -6.22
C ASN A 55 3.06 13.34 -5.67
N PRO A 56 3.78 12.37 -6.27
CA PRO A 56 5.08 11.94 -5.78
C PRO A 56 6.13 13.07 -5.81
N SER A 57 5.99 14.06 -6.68
CA SER A 57 6.93 15.20 -6.74
C SER A 57 6.85 16.13 -5.53
N LEU A 58 5.80 15.97 -4.71
CA LEU A 58 5.52 16.76 -3.51
C LEU A 58 5.89 16.00 -2.22
N THR A 59 6.41 14.78 -2.36
CA THR A 59 6.73 13.91 -1.23
C THR A 59 8.17 14.18 -0.76
N LEU A 60 8.33 14.47 0.52
CA LEU A 60 9.62 14.69 1.19
C LEU A 60 10.14 13.43 1.89
N TYR A 61 9.25 12.48 2.14
CA TYR A 61 9.57 11.18 2.74
C TYR A 61 8.45 10.20 2.41
N HIS A 62 8.83 8.93 2.17
CA HIS A 62 7.88 7.86 1.90
C HIS A 62 8.35 6.57 2.53
N ARG A 63 7.44 5.92 3.27
CA ARG A 63 7.66 4.58 3.79
C ARG A 63 6.46 3.68 3.51
N SER A 64 6.76 2.50 3.01
CA SER A 64 5.78 1.41 2.90
C SER A 64 6.27 0.17 3.66
N GLY A 65 5.34 -0.57 4.28
CA GLY A 65 5.66 -1.72 5.12
C GLY A 65 4.47 -2.66 5.38
N THR A 66 4.74 -3.93 5.68
CA THR A 66 3.73 -4.98 5.93
C THR A 66 3.53 -5.29 7.39
N THR A 67 4.41 -4.75 8.24
CA THR A 67 4.51 -5.08 9.65
C THR A 67 4.60 -3.81 10.47
N ALA A 68 4.37 -3.96 11.77
CA ALA A 68 4.72 -2.94 12.75
C ALA A 68 6.21 -2.60 12.64
N THR A 69 6.55 -1.37 13.00
CA THR A 69 7.93 -0.88 13.02
C THR A 69 8.35 -0.60 14.45
N THR A 70 9.64 -0.73 14.70
CA THR A 70 10.26 -0.08 15.86
C THR A 70 10.25 1.44 15.68
N CYS A 71 10.62 2.18 16.72
CA CYS A 71 10.78 3.63 16.60
C CYS A 71 11.73 3.97 15.45
N THR A 72 11.37 5.01 14.70
CA THR A 72 12.18 5.56 13.63
C THR A 72 12.24 7.08 13.80
N SER A 73 13.46 7.60 13.85
CA SER A 73 13.75 9.03 13.96
C SER A 73 13.82 9.67 12.58
N LEU A 74 13.07 10.75 12.39
CA LEU A 74 13.05 11.54 11.16
C LEU A 74 14.22 12.50 11.04
N LEU A 75 14.95 12.73 12.14
CA LEU A 75 16.12 13.60 12.16
C LEU A 75 17.30 13.03 11.39
N THR A 76 17.31 11.71 11.18
CA THR A 76 18.40 10.98 10.54
C THR A 76 17.96 10.24 9.29
N ASP A 77 16.66 10.21 9.00
CA ASP A 77 16.14 9.52 7.83
C ASP A 77 16.38 10.36 6.57
N ASP A 78 16.75 9.68 5.50
CA ASP A 78 16.90 10.28 4.18
C ASP A 78 15.54 10.42 3.49
N GLY A 79 15.33 11.57 2.86
CA GLY A 79 14.26 11.83 1.91
C GLY A 79 14.52 11.18 0.54
N PRO A 80 13.62 11.39 -0.44
CA PRO A 80 13.68 10.78 -1.77
C PRO A 80 14.95 11.08 -2.59
N ASP A 81 15.65 12.17 -2.28
CA ASP A 81 16.88 12.58 -2.95
C ASP A 81 18.16 12.08 -2.23
N GLY A 82 18.01 11.30 -1.16
CA GLY A 82 19.14 10.80 -0.36
C GLY A 82 19.75 11.84 0.57
N THR A 83 19.05 12.94 0.84
CA THR A 83 19.43 13.93 1.85
C THR A 83 18.48 13.88 3.04
N PRO A 84 18.90 14.33 4.25
CA PRO A 84 18.02 14.35 5.41
C PRO A 84 16.72 15.09 5.14
N ILE A 85 15.62 14.57 5.68
CA ILE A 85 14.29 15.17 5.50
C ILE A 85 14.28 16.59 6.09
N ASP A 86 13.89 17.57 5.28
CA ASP A 86 13.60 18.93 5.75
C ASP A 86 12.21 18.96 6.42
N LEU A 87 12.20 18.77 7.74
CA LEU A 87 10.97 18.76 8.54
C LEU A 87 10.30 20.13 8.66
N GLU A 88 11.03 21.23 8.47
CA GLU A 88 10.44 22.57 8.45
C GLU A 88 9.58 22.80 7.18
N ALA A 89 9.87 22.05 6.12
CA ALA A 89 9.10 22.08 4.89
C ALA A 89 7.92 21.10 4.87
N VAL A 90 7.70 20.29 5.92
CA VAL A 90 6.58 19.34 5.98
C VAL A 90 5.31 20.06 6.41
N ASP A 91 4.29 20.03 5.55
CA ASP A 91 3.00 20.64 5.86
C ASP A 91 1.95 19.61 6.32
N SER A 92 2.02 18.39 5.79
CA SER A 92 0.99 17.38 6.02
C SER A 92 1.52 15.96 5.86
N ILE A 93 0.77 15.02 6.44
CA ILE A 93 1.02 13.60 6.32
C ILE A 93 -0.13 12.91 5.57
N SER A 94 0.20 11.84 4.88
CA SER A 94 -0.76 10.89 4.33
C SER A 94 -0.46 9.51 4.91
N TRP A 95 -1.50 8.86 5.44
CA TRP A 95 -1.42 7.55 6.06
C TRP A 95 -2.47 6.61 5.48
N LYS A 96 -2.03 5.44 5.04
CA LYS A 96 -2.92 4.34 4.67
C LYS A 96 -2.54 3.11 5.46
N SER A 97 -3.46 2.61 6.26
CA SER A 97 -3.38 1.25 6.81
C SER A 97 -3.77 0.23 5.73
N PRO A 98 -3.33 -1.04 5.84
CA PRO A 98 -3.92 -2.15 5.11
C PRO A 98 -5.37 -2.37 5.57
N ASP A 99 -6.04 -3.35 4.98
CA ASP A 99 -7.44 -3.64 5.25
C ASP A 99 -7.75 -3.92 6.73
N ALA A 100 -9.04 -3.87 7.09
CA ALA A 100 -9.49 -4.01 8.47
C ALA A 100 -9.10 -5.33 9.16
N SER A 101 -8.81 -6.40 8.40
CA SER A 101 -8.37 -7.68 8.97
C SER A 101 -6.91 -7.64 9.46
N ARG A 102 -6.12 -6.67 8.99
CA ARG A 102 -4.72 -6.42 9.36
C ARG A 102 -4.45 -4.92 9.43
N ARG A 103 -5.27 -4.23 10.23
CA ARG A 103 -5.16 -2.78 10.42
C ARG A 103 -3.88 -2.45 11.19
N TYR A 104 -3.20 -1.40 10.78
CA TYR A 104 -2.13 -0.78 11.53
C TYR A 104 -2.46 0.69 11.82
N ASP A 105 -2.03 1.14 12.97
CA ASP A 105 -2.15 2.52 13.40
C ASP A 105 -0.78 3.20 13.39
N LEU A 106 -0.76 4.47 12.99
CA LEU A 106 0.44 5.28 12.97
C LEU A 106 0.54 6.09 14.27
N CYS A 107 1.65 5.97 14.96
CA CYS A 107 1.99 6.79 16.12
C CYS A 107 3.08 7.80 15.72
N LEU A 108 2.87 9.07 16.08
CA LEU A 108 3.79 10.17 15.86
C LEU A 108 4.21 10.76 17.21
N PHE A 109 5.49 11.08 17.34
CA PHE A 109 6.13 11.47 18.60
C PHE A 109 6.89 12.78 18.44
N ARG A 110 6.94 13.55 19.52
CA ARG A 110 7.70 14.82 19.62
C ARG A 110 9.20 14.61 19.82
N ASP A 111 9.62 13.41 20.16
CA ASP A 111 11.02 13.01 20.27
C ASP A 111 11.34 11.88 19.26
N GLY A 112 12.62 11.77 18.89
CA GLY A 112 13.08 10.79 17.91
C GLY A 112 13.25 9.38 18.47
N GLU A 113 13.14 9.20 19.79
CA GLU A 113 13.27 7.91 20.49
C GLU A 113 11.92 7.25 20.76
N CYS A 114 10.82 7.94 20.41
CA CYS A 114 9.45 7.54 20.69
C CYS A 114 9.19 7.25 22.18
N GLY A 115 9.90 7.96 23.06
CA GLY A 115 9.97 7.66 24.49
C GLY A 115 9.10 8.57 25.38
N ASP A 116 8.66 9.73 24.89
CA ASP A 116 7.71 10.58 25.63
C ASP A 116 6.27 10.29 25.16
N PRO A 117 5.45 9.61 25.98
CA PRO A 117 4.04 9.40 25.66
C PRO A 117 3.22 10.71 25.72
N ARG A 118 3.77 11.80 26.27
CA ARG A 118 3.11 13.12 26.29
C ARG A 118 3.32 13.80 24.94
N GLY A 119 2.22 14.10 24.24
CA GLY A 119 2.28 14.69 22.89
C GLY A 119 2.35 13.67 21.76
N VAL A 120 1.99 12.42 22.04
CA VAL A 120 1.76 11.39 21.03
C VAL A 120 0.48 11.66 20.25
N VAL A 121 0.57 11.56 18.92
CA VAL A 121 -0.58 11.55 18.03
C VAL A 121 -0.75 10.16 17.44
N ALA A 122 -1.96 9.61 17.54
CA ALA A 122 -2.28 8.29 17.03
C ALA A 122 -3.34 8.36 15.93
N VAL A 123 -2.95 7.99 14.71
CA VAL A 123 -3.81 7.94 13.55
C VAL A 123 -4.42 6.54 13.41
N ARG A 124 -5.72 6.43 13.69
CA ARG A 124 -6.44 5.15 13.86
C ARG A 124 -7.46 4.82 12.76
N GLY A 125 -7.79 5.80 11.90
CA GLY A 125 -8.85 5.69 10.89
C GLY A 125 -8.55 4.68 9.78
N GLY A 126 -7.31 4.20 9.70
CA GLY A 126 -6.84 3.28 8.66
C GLY A 126 -6.71 3.91 7.27
N TRP A 127 -7.15 5.15 7.11
CA TRP A 127 -6.92 5.96 5.94
C TRP A 127 -7.08 7.43 6.34
N GLU A 128 -5.98 8.15 6.47
CA GLU A 128 -5.98 9.60 6.64
C GLU A 128 -5.28 10.26 5.47
N VAL A 129 -5.97 11.24 4.91
CA VAL A 129 -5.46 12.07 3.82
C VAL A 129 -5.35 13.46 4.39
N CYS A 130 -4.12 13.97 4.40
CA CYS A 130 -3.82 15.35 4.76
C CYS A 130 -4.10 15.66 6.22
N TYR A 131 -3.49 14.85 7.08
CA TYR A 131 -3.43 15.17 8.48
C TYR A 131 -2.35 16.25 8.69
N PRO A 132 -2.69 17.46 9.17
CA PRO A 132 -1.75 18.59 9.16
C PRO A 132 -0.58 18.36 10.11
N PHE A 133 0.62 18.82 9.75
CA PHE A 133 1.84 18.66 10.54
C PHE A 133 1.98 19.74 11.63
N GLU A 134 0.93 19.95 12.43
CA GLU A 134 0.85 21.08 13.39
C GLU A 134 1.80 20.94 14.59
N GLU A 135 2.27 19.72 14.79
CA GLU A 135 2.95 19.28 15.99
C GLU A 135 4.40 18.85 15.74
N GLY A 136 5.02 19.20 14.62
CA GLY A 136 6.48 19.09 14.46
C GLY A 136 7.07 17.74 14.91
N TRP A 137 6.48 16.62 14.48
CA TRP A 137 6.88 15.30 14.95
C TRP A 137 8.21 14.89 14.35
N VAL A 138 9.06 14.29 15.18
CA VAL A 138 10.41 13.87 14.77
C VAL A 138 10.63 12.38 14.96
N GLY A 139 9.67 11.68 15.57
CA GLY A 139 9.67 10.23 15.69
C GLY A 139 8.35 9.63 15.22
N TRP A 140 8.41 8.44 14.65
CA TRP A 140 7.22 7.69 14.28
C TRP A 140 7.42 6.19 14.46
N ARG A 141 6.30 5.48 14.63
CA ARG A 141 6.26 4.03 14.49
C ARG A 141 4.87 3.57 14.07
N VAL A 142 4.82 2.37 13.53
CA VAL A 142 3.57 1.71 13.16
C VAL A 142 3.31 0.56 14.12
N VAL A 143 2.08 0.50 14.65
CA VAL A 143 1.64 -0.54 15.58
C VAL A 143 0.44 -1.28 15.03
N GLU A 144 0.22 -2.51 15.47
CA GLU A 144 -1.02 -3.24 15.18
C GLU A 144 -2.24 -2.42 15.62
N GLY A 145 -3.35 -2.57 14.91
CA GLY A 145 -4.57 -1.79 15.12
C GLY A 145 -5.09 -1.90 16.56
N GLY A 146 -5.21 -0.75 17.24
CA GLY A 146 -5.57 -0.63 18.65
C GLY A 146 -4.38 -0.76 19.61
N GLY A 147 -3.17 -0.98 19.11
CA GLY A 147 -1.93 -1.06 19.90
C GLY A 147 -1.54 0.28 20.52
N GLY A 148 -0.70 0.23 21.56
CA GLY A 148 -0.29 1.43 22.28
C GLY A 148 0.77 2.26 21.58
N CYS A 149 0.70 3.58 21.76
CA CYS A 149 1.72 4.55 21.37
C CYS A 149 2.42 5.05 22.64
N PHE A 150 3.43 4.31 23.09
CA PHE A 150 4.19 4.51 24.34
C PHE A 150 5.59 3.91 24.26
#